data_AF-A0AAV5YPN2-F1
#
_entry.id   AF-A0AAV5YPN2-F1
#
_cell.length_a   1.000
_cell.length_b   1.000
_cell.length_c   1.000
_cell.angle_alpha   90.00
_cell.angle_beta   90.00
_cell.angle_gamma   90.00
#
_symmetry.space_group_name_H-M   'P 1'
#
loop_
_entity.id
_entity.type
_entity.pdbx_description
1 polymer ?
#
loop_
_entity_poly.entity_id
_entity_poly.type
_entity_poly.pdbx_seq_one_letter_code
_entity_poly.pdbx_strand_id
1 'polypeptide(L)' 'MRSRIIHLVNPKTDSITTRPLYLNRALYSPLAGLLAVAATIPSDRYEVVLTDENIETVDFDLKADLVGISAMTAYV' A
#
# COMPACT_ATOMS: atom_id res chain seq x y z
N MET A 1 -7.28 0.06 26.08
CA MET A 1 -7.45 -0.94 25.01
C MET A 1 -6.28 -0.75 24.05
N ARG A 2 -5.65 -1.83 23.57
CA ARG A 2 -4.60 -1.72 22.55
C ARG A 2 -5.26 -1.28 21.24
N SER A 3 -4.73 -0.24 20.58
CA SER A 3 -5.15 0.12 19.22
C SER A 3 -4.83 -1.03 18.28
N ARG A 4 -5.81 -1.45 17.47
CA ARG A 4 -5.64 -2.55 16.51
C ARG A 4 -4.86 -2.01 15.30
N ILE A 5 -3.84 -2.72 14.85
CA ILE A 5 -2.94 -2.24 13.79
C ILE A 5 -3.37 -2.83 12.44
N ILE A 6 -3.56 -1.96 11.45
CA ILE A 6 -3.78 -2.32 10.05
C ILE A 6 -2.55 -1.91 9.24
N HIS A 7 -1.88 -2.87 8.61
CA HIS A 7 -0.72 -2.65 7.75
C HIS A 7 -1.15 -2.68 6.29
N LEU A 8 -1.07 -1.55 5.62
CA LEU A 8 -1.37 -1.40 4.20
C LEU A 8 -0.07 -1.37 3.40
N VAL A 9 0.09 -2.34 2.51
CA VAL A 9 1.31 -2.55 1.73
C VAL A 9 1.04 -2.31 0.25
N ASN A 10 1.82 -1.42 -0.35
CA ASN A 10 1.96 -1.32 -1.79
C ASN A 10 3.19 -2.12 -2.22
N PRO A 11 3.02 -3.34 -2.77
CA PRO A 11 4.14 -4.17 -3.12
C PRO A 11 4.88 -3.63 -4.34
N LYS A 12 6.20 -3.83 -4.38
CA LYS A 12 7.00 -3.41 -5.52
C LYS A 12 6.78 -4.41 -6.65
N THR A 13 6.48 -3.90 -7.84
CA THR A 13 6.40 -4.71 -9.04
C THR A 13 7.58 -4.42 -9.96
N ASP A 14 8.43 -5.43 -10.18
CA ASP A 14 9.50 -5.40 -11.19
C ASP A 14 9.02 -6.02 -12.53
N SER A 15 7.73 -5.86 -12.81
CA SER A 15 7.06 -6.08 -14.10
C SER A 15 7.54 -5.17 -15.25
N ILE A 16 8.10 -5.68 -16.36
CA ILE A 16 8.24 -4.91 -17.62
C ILE A 16 6.86 -4.49 -18.14
N THR A 17 5.85 -5.35 -17.99
CA THR A 17 4.46 -5.03 -18.37
C THR A 17 3.79 -4.13 -17.35
N THR A 18 4.39 -3.96 -16.15
CA THR A 18 3.75 -3.28 -15.04
C THR A 18 4.29 -1.90 -14.66
N ARG A 19 5.05 -1.26 -15.56
CA ARG A 19 5.47 0.13 -15.42
C ARG A 19 4.64 0.97 -16.37
N PRO A 20 3.41 1.38 -16.02
CA PRO A 20 2.68 2.34 -16.83
C PRO A 20 3.52 3.62 -16.86
N LEU A 21 4.12 3.88 -18.01
CA LEU A 21 4.87 5.09 -18.28
C LEU A 21 3.86 6.13 -18.71
N TYR A 22 3.56 7.09 -17.85
CA TYR A 22 2.79 8.27 -18.21
C TYR A 22 3.79 9.41 -18.42
N LEU A 23 3.85 9.97 -19.64
CA LEU A 23 4.81 11.02 -19.99
C LEU A 23 6.28 10.65 -19.68
N ASN A 24 6.70 9.42 -20.01
CA ASN A 24 8.05 8.88 -19.70
C ASN A 24 8.40 8.86 -18.19
N ARG A 25 7.41 8.92 -17.30
CA ARG A 25 7.60 8.74 -15.86
C ARG A 25 6.81 7.52 -15.38
N ALA A 26 7.40 6.80 -14.42
CA ALA A 26 6.69 5.74 -13.73
C ALA A 26 5.49 6.36 -13.00
N LEU A 27 4.28 5.98 -13.42
CA LEU A 27 3.06 6.39 -12.73
C LEU A 27 2.88 5.47 -11.52
N TYR A 28 3.38 5.87 -10.35
CA TYR A 28 3.16 5.16 -9.08
C TYR A 28 1.72 5.40 -8.59
N SER A 29 0.74 4.87 -9.32
CA SER A 29 -0.68 4.97 -9.02
C SER A 29 -1.22 4.12 -7.85
N PRO A 30 -0.58 3.01 -7.38
CA PRO A 30 -1.18 2.18 -6.32
C PRO A 30 -1.29 2.89 -4.96
N LEU A 31 -0.36 3.80 -4.63
CA LEU A 31 -0.36 4.49 -3.34
C LEU A 31 -1.60 5.37 -3.17
N ALA A 32 -2.11 5.98 -4.24
CA ALA A 32 -3.31 6.81 -4.19
C ALA A 32 -4.55 6.00 -3.71
N GLY A 33 -4.65 4.73 -4.13
CA GLY A 33 -5.72 3.84 -3.69
C GLY A 33 -5.60 3.47 -2.20
N LEU A 34 -4.40 3.14 -1.73
CA LEU A 34 -4.19 2.83 -0.30
C LEU A 34 -4.38 4.04 0.61
N LEU A 35 -4.00 5.25 0.17
CA LEU A 35 -4.27 6.48 0.92
C LEU A 35 -5.78 6.74 1.05
N ALA A 36 -6.56 6.48 0.00
CA ALA A 36 -8.02 6.58 0.07
C ALA A 36 -8.61 5.54 1.05
N VAL A 37 -8.12 4.30 1.03
CA VAL A 37 -8.51 3.27 2.00
C VAL A 37 -8.16 3.71 3.42
N ALA A 38 -6.92 4.14 3.66
CA ALA A 38 -6.45 4.62 4.96
C ALA A 38 -7.32 5.74 5.53
N ALA A 39 -7.74 6.70 4.69
CA ALA A 39 -8.61 7.82 5.09
C ALA A 39 -10.01 7.38 5.55
N THR A 40 -10.48 6.20 5.15
CA THR A 40 -11.78 5.65 5.55
C THR A 40 -11.73 4.79 6.81
N ILE A 41 -10.53 4.44 7.28
CA ILE A 41 -10.35 3.62 8.47
C ILE A 41 -10.63 4.46 9.73
N PRO A 42 -11.49 3.99 10.67
CA PRO A 42 -11.77 4.72 11.90
C PRO A 42 -10.53 4.84 12.80
N SER A 43 -9.96 6.04 12.88
CA SER A 43 -8.73 6.33 13.63
C SER A 43 -8.89 6.25 15.17
N ASP A 44 -10.13 6.24 15.66
CA ASP A 44 -10.46 6.00 17.06
C ASP A 44 -10.33 4.52 17.46
N ARG A 45 -10.28 3.61 16.48
CA ARG A 45 -10.26 2.15 16.70
C ARG A 45 -9.02 1.46 16.14
N TYR A 46 -8.44 2.03 15.08
CA TYR A 46 -7.35 1.41 14.35
C TYR A 46 -6.21 2.37 14.10
N GLU A 47 -4.99 1.86 14.24
CA GLU A 47 -3.77 2.51 13.79
C GLU A 47 -3.42 1.98 12.40
N VAL A 48 -3.08 2.87 11.47
CA VAL A 48 -2.75 2.50 10.10
C VAL A 48 -1.26 2.72 9.86
N VAL A 49 -0.57 1.65 9.47
CA VAL A 49 0.81 1.70 8.96
C VAL A 49 0.74 1.53 7.45
N LEU A 50 1.36 2.44 6.70
CA LEU A 50 1.45 2.39 5.24
C LEU A 50 2.90 2.12 4.86
N THR A 51 3.12 1.13 4.02
CA THR A 51 4.43 0.81 3.46
C THR A 51 4.36 0.77 1.94
N ASP A 52 5.23 1.54 1.29
CA ASP A 52 5.44 1.47 -0.16
C ASP A 52 6.79 0.85 -0.45
N GLU A 53 6.79 -0.36 -1.03
CA GLU A 53 8.01 -1.08 -1.39
C GLU A 53 8.84 -0.40 -2.49
N ASN A 54 8.32 0.65 -3.13
CA ASN A 54 9.11 1.51 -4.02
C ASN A 54 9.97 2.53 -3.25
N ILE A 55 9.71 2.75 -1.96
CA ILE A 55 10.38 3.74 -1.09
C ILE A 55 11.14 3.05 0.04
N GLU A 56 10.53 2.05 0.67
CA GLU A 56 11.06 1.36 1.85
C GLU A 56 10.69 -0.13 1.86
N THR A 57 11.48 -0.98 2.52
CA THR A 57 11.19 -2.41 2.59
C THR A 57 10.08 -2.72 3.58
N VAL A 58 9.23 -3.72 3.28
CA VAL A 58 8.24 -4.25 4.23
C VAL A 58 8.91 -4.84 5.47
N ASP A 59 8.46 -4.40 6.64
CA ASP A 59 8.78 -5.01 7.92
C ASP A 59 7.85 -6.22 8.17
N PHE A 60 8.39 -7.43 8.00
CA PHE A 60 7.67 -8.68 8.25
C PHE A 60 7.52 -9.03 9.74
N ASP A 61 8.26 -8.35 10.63
CA ASP A 61 8.17 -8.55 12.07
C ASP A 61 7.09 -7.68 12.73
N LEU A 62 6.59 -6.67 12.02
CA LEU A 62 5.47 -5.82 12.44
C LEU A 62 4.27 -6.67 12.85
N LYS A 63 3.86 -6.52 14.12
CA LYS A 63 2.71 -7.24 14.69
C LYS A 63 1.40 -6.52 14.34
N ALA A 64 0.98 -6.65 13.08
CA ALA A 64 -0.30 -6.18 12.59
C ALA A 64 -1.44 -7.16 12.93
N ASP A 65 -2.64 -6.61 13.16
CA ASP A 65 -3.87 -7.40 13.33
C ASP A 65 -4.53 -7.70 11.97
N LEU A 66 -4.25 -6.88 10.95
CA LEU A 66 -4.69 -7.08 9.57
C LEU A 66 -3.65 -6.51 8.59
N VAL A 67 -3.42 -7.22 7.49
CA VAL A 67 -2.57 -6.78 6.37
C VAL A 67 -3.42 -6.62 5.12
N GLY A 68 -3.39 -5.44 4.51
CA GLY A 68 -4.02 -5.16 3.21
C GLY A 68 -2.94 -4.95 2.16
N ILE A 69 -2.98 -5.72 1.07
CA ILE A 69 -2.00 -5.63 -0.02
C ILE A 69 -2.71 -5.02 -1.23
N SER A 70 -2.19 -3.94 -1.79
CA SER A 70 -2.71 -3.42 -3.04
C SER A 70 -2.28 -4.33 -4.20
N ALA A 71 -3.20 -4.62 -5.10
CA ALA A 71 -2.93 -5.39 -6.30
C ALA A 71 -3.65 -4.73 -7.49
N MET A 72 -2.87 -4.15 -8.39
CA MET A 72 -3.39 -3.64 -9.65
C MET A 72 -3.36 -4.78 -10.68
N THR A 73 -4.50 -5.41 -10.91
CA THR A 73 -4.59 -6.64 -11.74
C THR A 73 -4.83 -6.38 -13.23
N ALA A 74 -5.10 -5.13 -13.64
CA ALA A 74 -5.42 -4.80 -15.03
C ALA A 74 -4.59 -3.62 -15.54
N TYR A 75 -3.79 -3.89 -16.57
CA TYR A 75 -3.39 -2.87 -17.53
C TYR A 75 -4.56 -2.66 -18.48
N VAL A 76 -5.11 -1.44 -18.52
CA VAL A 76 -5.84 -0.93 -19.68
C VAL A 76 -4.91 0.04 -20.40
#